data_AF-A0A3S4T225-F1
#
_entry.id   AF-A0A3S4T225-F1
#
_cell.length_a   1.000
_cell.length_b   1.000
_cell.length_c   1.000
_cell.angle_alpha   90.00
_cell.angle_beta   90.00
_cell.angle_gamma   90.00
#
_symmetry.space_group_name_H-M   'P 1'
#
loop_
_entity.id
_entity.type
_entity.pdbx_description
1 polymer ?
#
loop_
_entity_poly.entity_id
_entity_poly.type
_entity_poly.pdbx_seq_one_letter_code
_entity_poly.pdbx_strand_id
1 'polypeptide(L)'
;MNFDGGGHYLLEAGSKTTTSVGKGGKSILTMDSEGVIDLSGEKKISIKVGDNILEINSEDNSISLTAKVIKITATQSITIGNGQKKADTLSGIAITQTGNVDIVGNPVNINNGKGGLVNIK
;
A
#
# COMPACT_ATOMS: atom_id res chain seq x y z
N MET A 1 14.66 -29.67 -14.16
CA MET A 1 14.53 -28.63 -15.21
C MET A 1 14.52 -29.33 -16.55
N ASN A 2 13.53 -29.05 -17.38
CA ASN A 2 13.49 -29.53 -18.76
C ASN A 2 13.53 -28.30 -19.68
N PHE A 3 14.50 -28.25 -20.60
CA PHE A 3 14.64 -27.17 -21.58
C PHE A 3 14.32 -27.76 -22.96
N ASP A 4 13.25 -27.28 -23.61
CA ASP A 4 12.74 -27.82 -24.88
C ASP A 4 13.37 -27.18 -26.13
N GLY A 5 14.20 -26.16 -25.95
CA GLY A 5 14.83 -25.39 -27.05
C GLY A 5 13.87 -24.48 -27.83
N GLY A 6 12.55 -24.54 -27.58
CA GLY A 6 11.52 -23.66 -28.15
C GLY A 6 11.18 -22.47 -27.26
N GLY A 7 11.73 -22.44 -26.04
CA GLY A 7 11.52 -21.38 -25.06
C GLY A 7 10.49 -21.73 -23.98
N HIS A 8 9.97 -22.96 -23.94
CA HIS A 8 9.18 -23.42 -22.81
C HIS A 8 10.10 -23.97 -21.73
N TYR A 9 10.04 -23.34 -20.57
CA TYR A 9 10.79 -23.74 -19.38
C TYR A 9 9.80 -24.15 -18.29
N LEU A 10 9.81 -25.43 -17.92
CA LEU A 10 9.04 -25.96 -16.79
C LEU A 10 9.99 -26.22 -15.61
N LEU A 11 9.79 -25.48 -14.53
CA LEU A 11 10.46 -25.68 -13.25
C LEU A 11 9.45 -26.21 -12.23
N GLU A 12 9.44 -27.53 -12.07
CA GLU A 12 8.73 -28.20 -10.97
C GLU A 12 9.72 -28.42 -9.83
N ALA A 13 9.55 -27.66 -8.74
CA ALA A 13 10.31 -27.84 -7.51
C ALA A 13 9.45 -28.56 -6.47
N GLY A 14 9.90 -29.72 -6.00
CA GLY A 14 9.16 -30.53 -5.03
C GLY A 14 9.08 -29.93 -3.61
N SER A 15 9.89 -28.91 -3.29
CA SER A 15 9.86 -28.25 -1.98
C SER A 15 10.07 -26.75 -2.03
N LYS A 16 11.04 -26.26 -2.83
CA LYS A 16 11.41 -24.84 -2.87
C LYS A 16 12.16 -24.46 -4.14
N THR A 17 11.88 -23.27 -4.66
CA THR A 17 12.74 -22.58 -5.63
C THR A 17 13.23 -21.26 -5.06
N THR A 18 14.53 -20.99 -5.16
CA THR A 18 15.12 -19.68 -4.85
C THR A 18 15.90 -19.15 -6.04
N THR A 19 15.50 -17.98 -6.54
CA THR A 19 16.29 -17.21 -7.50
C THR A 19 16.99 -16.08 -6.75
N SER A 20 18.32 -16.07 -6.78
CA SER A 20 19.15 -15.14 -6.02
C SER A 20 20.13 -14.43 -6.94
N VAL A 21 20.17 -13.10 -6.89
CA VAL A 21 21.10 -12.27 -7.66
C VAL A 21 21.92 -11.38 -6.72
N GLY A 22 23.21 -11.22 -7.02
CA GLY A 22 24.18 -10.47 -6.21
C GLY A 22 24.87 -11.33 -5.15
N LYS A 23 26.10 -10.95 -4.76
CA LYS A 23 26.91 -11.68 -3.78
C LYS A 23 26.17 -11.79 -2.45
N GLY A 24 25.92 -13.02 -2.01
CA GLY A 24 25.24 -13.31 -0.74
C GLY A 24 23.72 -13.22 -0.77
N GLY A 25 23.08 -13.15 -1.95
CA GLY A 25 21.62 -13.13 -2.06
C GLY A 25 20.99 -11.78 -1.71
N LYS A 26 21.50 -10.71 -2.32
CA LYS A 26 21.00 -9.34 -2.12
C LYS A 26 19.63 -9.08 -2.75
N SER A 27 19.20 -9.95 -3.66
CA SER A 27 17.86 -9.95 -4.25
C SER A 27 17.39 -11.38 -4.38
N ILE A 28 16.29 -11.72 -3.72
CA ILE A 28 15.79 -13.10 -3.60
C ILE A 28 14.31 -13.14 -3.96
N LEU A 29 13.96 -14.04 -4.88
CA LEU A 29 12.59 -14.53 -5.07
C LEU A 29 12.54 -15.99 -4.59
N THR A 30 11.69 -16.25 -3.60
CA THR A 30 11.45 -17.60 -3.05
C THR A 30 9.99 -17.98 -3.24
N MET A 31 9.77 -19.22 -3.70
CA MET A 31 8.45 -19.85 -3.77
C MET A 31 8.53 -21.22 -3.12
N ASP A 32 7.59 -21.56 -2.25
CA ASP A 32 7.56 -22.83 -1.52
C ASP A 32 6.29 -23.67 -1.78
N SER A 33 6.30 -24.90 -1.24
CA SER A 33 5.21 -25.87 -1.40
C SER A 33 3.90 -25.48 -0.72
N GLU A 34 3.94 -24.55 0.24
CA GLU A 34 2.75 -24.05 0.94
C GLU A 34 2.09 -22.88 0.17
N GLY A 35 2.67 -22.50 -0.97
CA GLY A 35 2.18 -21.42 -1.82
C GLY A 35 2.64 -20.03 -1.38
N VAL A 36 3.65 -19.93 -0.50
CA VAL A 36 4.24 -18.65 -0.10
C VAL A 36 5.11 -18.11 -1.23
N ILE A 37 4.98 -16.82 -1.53
CA ILE A 37 5.81 -16.09 -2.48
C ILE A 37 6.48 -14.94 -1.74
N ASP A 38 7.78 -15.07 -1.49
CA ASP A 38 8.59 -14.07 -0.81
C ASP A 38 9.52 -13.37 -1.80
N LEU A 39 9.44 -12.04 -1.84
CA LEU A 39 10.34 -11.17 -2.58
C LEU A 39 11.08 -10.26 -1.61
N SER A 40 12.41 -10.40 -1.56
CA SER A 40 13.27 -9.53 -0.75
C SER A 40 14.33 -8.84 -1.60
N GLY A 41 14.54 -7.56 -1.32
CA GLY A 41 15.57 -6.73 -1.93
C GLY A 41 16.31 -5.94 -0.85
N GLU A 42 17.64 -5.87 -0.94
CA GLU A 42 18.48 -5.21 0.06
C GLU A 42 18.26 -3.68 0.11
N LYS A 43 18.03 -3.05 -1.05
CA LYS A 43 17.90 -1.59 -1.15
C LYS A 43 16.51 -1.12 -1.60
N LYS A 44 15.96 -1.82 -2.58
CA LYS A 44 14.76 -1.38 -3.29
C LYS A 44 14.04 -2.54 -3.93
N ILE A 45 12.72 -2.50 -3.90
CA ILE A 45 11.83 -3.33 -4.70
C ILE A 45 10.97 -2.39 -5.55
N SER A 46 10.84 -2.67 -6.85
CA SER A 46 9.99 -1.87 -7.75
C SER A 46 9.21 -2.76 -8.70
N ILE A 47 7.89 -2.55 -8.76
CA ILE A 47 6.97 -3.20 -9.69
C ILE A 47 6.44 -2.12 -10.64
N LYS A 48 6.70 -2.25 -11.94
CA LYS A 48 6.43 -1.21 -12.93
C LYS A 48 5.60 -1.71 -14.11
N VAL A 49 4.63 -0.91 -14.53
CA VAL A 49 3.87 -1.09 -15.78
C VAL A 49 3.72 0.28 -16.45
N GLY A 50 4.49 0.53 -17.50
CA GLY A 50 4.63 1.88 -18.06
C GLY A 50 5.10 2.86 -16.98
N ASP A 51 4.38 3.97 -16.82
CA ASP A 51 4.65 5.02 -15.82
C ASP A 51 4.09 4.70 -14.41
N ASN A 52 3.39 3.58 -14.25
CA ASN A 52 2.84 3.19 -12.95
C ASN A 52 3.89 2.42 -12.14
N ILE A 53 4.14 2.83 -10.91
CA ILE A 53 5.22 2.30 -10.07
C ILE A 53 4.71 2.04 -8.65
N LEU A 54 4.88 0.82 -8.17
CA LEU A 54 4.96 0.49 -6.74
C LEU A 54 6.43 0.37 -6.35
N GLU A 55 6.85 1.08 -5.31
CA GLU A 55 8.22 1.11 -4.85
C GLU A 55 8.31 0.95 -3.34
N ILE A 56 9.22 0.09 -2.87
CA ILE A 56 9.63 -0.05 -1.47
C ILE A 56 11.11 0.33 -1.44
N ASN A 57 11.48 1.29 -0.60
CA ASN A 57 12.84 1.83 -0.54
C ASN A 57 13.37 1.80 0.89
N SER A 58 14.55 1.20 1.08
CA SER A 58 15.17 1.08 2.40
C SER A 58 15.89 2.36 2.85
N GLU A 59 16.31 3.22 1.91
CA GLU A 59 17.11 4.41 2.22
C GLU A 59 16.30 5.43 3.03
N ASP A 60 15.02 5.59 2.69
CA ASP A 60 14.07 6.47 3.38
C ASP A 60 12.98 5.69 4.14
N ASN A 61 13.07 4.36 4.16
CA ASN A 61 12.11 3.45 4.79
C ASN A 61 10.65 3.73 4.35
N SER A 62 10.44 3.87 3.04
CA SER A 62 9.16 4.28 2.46
C SER A 62 8.54 3.22 1.54
N ILE A 63 7.22 3.34 1.38
CA ILE A 63 6.45 2.68 0.32
C ILE A 63 5.77 3.78 -0.50
N SER A 64 6.02 3.80 -1.80
CA SER A 64 5.51 4.81 -2.73
C SER A 64 4.67 4.18 -3.84
N LEU A 65 3.53 4.81 -4.13
CA LEU A 65 2.65 4.48 -5.25
C LEU A 65 2.58 5.67 -6.20
N THR A 66 3.07 5.51 -7.42
CA THR A 66 3.02 6.54 -8.47
C THR A 66 2.15 6.04 -9.61
N ALA A 67 1.05 6.74 -9.89
CA ALA A 67 0.15 6.44 -11.00
C ALA A 67 -0.72 7.67 -11.31
N LYS A 68 -1.31 7.73 -12.52
CA LYS A 68 -2.29 8.77 -12.86
C LYS A 68 -3.54 8.71 -11.96
N VAL A 69 -3.98 7.51 -11.61
CA VAL A 69 -5.13 7.26 -10.73
C VAL A 69 -4.80 6.07 -9.83
N ILE A 70 -4.96 6.22 -8.52
CA ILE A 70 -4.91 5.13 -7.55
C ILE A 70 -6.33 4.91 -7.01
N LYS A 71 -6.89 3.72 -7.20
CA LYS A 71 -8.20 3.33 -6.68
C LYS A 71 -8.01 2.34 -5.54
N ILE A 72 -8.53 2.70 -4.36
CA ILE A 72 -8.54 1.81 -3.19
C ILE A 72 -10.00 1.58 -2.81
N THR A 73 -10.44 0.33 -2.90
CA THR A 73 -11.79 -0.08 -2.55
C THR A 73 -11.69 -1.20 -1.52
N ALA A 74 -12.31 -1.00 -0.36
CA ALA A 74 -12.42 -2.03 0.67
C ALA A 74 -13.89 -2.37 0.92
N THR A 75 -14.18 -3.64 1.21
CA THR A 75 -15.54 -4.10 1.53
C THR A 75 -15.94 -3.85 2.98
N GLN A 76 -14.96 -3.63 3.87
CA GLN A 76 -15.18 -3.41 5.30
C GLN A 76 -14.72 -2.03 5.74
N SER A 77 -13.44 -1.71 5.63
CA SER A 77 -12.89 -0.41 6.00
C SER A 77 -11.56 -0.10 5.32
N ILE A 78 -11.29 1.19 5.14
CA ILE A 78 -9.94 1.71 4.88
C ILE A 78 -9.50 2.47 6.12
N THR A 79 -8.34 2.11 6.65
CA THR A 79 -7.73 2.74 7.82
C THR A 79 -6.45 3.42 7.39
N ILE A 80 -6.34 4.73 7.64
CA ILE A 80 -5.16 5.53 7.30
C ILE A 80 -4.64 6.16 8.60
N GLY A 81 -3.35 5.98 8.89
CA GLY A 81 -2.74 6.47 10.12
C GLY A 81 -1.23 6.62 10.00
N ASN A 82 -0.64 7.49 10.80
CA ASN A 82 0.79 7.83 10.79
C ASN A 82 1.56 7.28 12.02
N GLY A 83 1.03 6.26 12.68
CA GLY A 83 1.69 5.58 13.81
C GLY A 83 1.79 6.38 15.12
N GLN A 84 1.43 7.66 15.15
CA GLN A 84 1.53 8.55 16.31
C GLN A 84 0.18 8.85 16.99
N LYS A 85 -0.94 8.40 16.42
CA LYS A 85 -2.29 8.45 17.00
C LYS A 85 -3.16 7.34 16.41
N LYS A 86 -4.20 6.95 17.16
CA LYS A 86 -5.20 5.94 16.76
C LYS A 86 -5.63 6.21 15.31
N ALA A 87 -5.46 5.23 14.45
CA ALA A 87 -5.67 5.39 13.02
C ALA A 87 -7.12 5.80 12.73
N ASP A 88 -7.29 6.79 11.85
CA ASP A 88 -8.62 7.27 11.48
C ASP A 88 -9.25 6.24 10.52
N THR A 89 -10.40 5.69 10.91
CA THR A 89 -11.23 4.87 10.03
C THR A 89 -12.08 5.80 9.18
N LEU A 90 -11.76 5.93 7.89
CA LEU A 90 -12.50 6.75 6.93
C LEU A 90 -13.69 5.94 6.39
N SER A 91 -14.77 5.84 7.16
CA SER A 91 -16.04 5.28 6.68
C SER A 91 -17.07 6.41 6.52
N GLY A 92 -17.67 6.55 5.33
CA GLY A 92 -18.75 7.52 5.05
C GLY A 92 -18.31 8.96 4.74
N ILE A 93 -17.01 9.26 4.65
CA ILE A 93 -16.49 10.60 4.33
C ILE A 93 -16.02 10.62 2.87
N ALA A 94 -16.67 11.44 2.03
CA ALA A 94 -16.26 11.68 0.64
C ALA A 94 -15.70 13.11 0.51
N ILE A 95 -14.37 13.23 0.41
CA ILE A 95 -13.69 14.50 0.11
C ILE A 95 -13.40 14.52 -1.39
N THR A 96 -14.33 15.07 -2.16
CA THR A 96 -14.34 14.98 -3.62
C THR A 96 -13.82 16.24 -4.33
N GLN A 97 -13.20 17.17 -3.59
CA GLN A 97 -12.83 18.49 -4.09
C GLN A 97 -11.37 18.83 -3.79
N THR A 98 -10.74 19.64 -4.65
CA THR A 98 -9.49 20.33 -4.33
C THR A 98 -9.81 21.57 -3.49
N GLY A 99 -9.55 21.51 -2.19
CA GLY A 99 -9.87 22.56 -1.21
C GLY A 99 -9.86 22.04 0.24
N ASN A 100 -10.22 22.87 1.22
CA ASN A 100 -10.02 22.59 2.65
C ASN A 100 -10.88 21.45 3.22
N VAL A 101 -10.37 20.79 4.28
CA VAL A 101 -10.93 19.63 5.00
C VAL A 101 -11.20 19.98 6.48
N ASP A 102 -12.37 19.61 7.02
CA ASP A 102 -12.85 19.94 8.37
C ASP A 102 -12.75 18.81 9.42
N ILE A 103 -12.79 19.21 10.69
CA ILE A 103 -12.13 18.59 11.86
C ILE A 103 -13.10 18.47 13.06
N VAL A 104 -12.89 17.49 13.96
CA VAL A 104 -13.71 17.32 15.20
C VAL A 104 -12.85 17.22 16.47
N GLY A 105 -13.32 17.86 17.55
CA GLY A 105 -12.77 17.84 18.91
C GLY A 105 -13.87 17.78 19.99
N ASN A 106 -13.50 17.99 21.26
CA ASN A 106 -14.39 17.85 22.41
C ASN A 106 -15.60 18.82 22.40
N PRO A 107 -16.68 18.46 23.13
CA PRO A 107 -18.02 19.02 22.92
C PRO A 107 -18.09 20.54 23.02
N VAL A 108 -18.77 21.12 22.03
CA VAL A 108 -19.16 22.53 22.03
C VAL A 108 -20.65 22.56 22.39
N ASN A 109 -21.02 23.27 23.46
CA ASN A 109 -22.44 23.56 23.69
C ASN A 109 -22.86 24.68 22.73
N ILE A 110 -23.68 24.33 21.73
CA ILE A 110 -24.03 25.19 20.60
C ILE A 110 -25.07 26.27 21.00
N ASN A 111 -25.58 26.23 22.24
CA ASN A 111 -26.65 27.12 22.73
C ASN A 111 -26.55 27.49 24.22
N ASN A 112 -25.34 27.70 24.78
CA ASN A 112 -25.17 28.00 26.21
C ASN A 112 -25.56 29.47 26.63
N GLY A 113 -26.45 30.15 25.89
CA GLY A 113 -26.86 31.56 26.08
C GLY A 113 -28.05 31.96 25.18
N LYS A 114 -28.48 33.24 25.14
CA LYS A 114 -29.52 33.72 24.20
C LYS A 114 -29.06 33.48 22.75
N GLY A 115 -29.64 32.47 22.09
CA GLY A 115 -29.09 31.83 20.88
C GLY A 115 -28.80 32.75 19.68
N GLY A 116 -27.74 32.41 18.94
CA GLY A 116 -27.39 33.01 17.65
C GLY A 116 -27.68 32.07 16.47
N LEU A 117 -27.68 32.59 15.23
CA LEU A 117 -27.99 31.84 14.01
C LEU A 117 -26.83 30.91 13.56
N VAL A 118 -27.14 29.62 13.34
CA VAL A 118 -26.27 28.61 12.71
C VAL A 118 -26.47 28.65 11.20
N ASN A 119 -25.45 29.07 10.46
CA ASN A 119 -25.48 29.11 9.01
C ASN A 119 -24.62 27.97 8.43
N ILE A 120 -25.32 26.88 8.13
CA ILE A 120 -24.92 25.82 7.21
C ILE A 120 -25.19 26.37 5.80
N LYS A 121 -24.18 26.40 4.94
CA LYS A 121 -24.36 26.75 3.53
C LYS A 121 -24.02 25.56 2.66
#